data_AF-A0A9D1FWW3-F1
#
_entry.id   AF-A0A9D1FWW3-F1
#
_cell.length_a   1.000
_cell.length_b   1.000
_cell.length_c   1.000
_cell.angle_alpha   90.00
_cell.angle_beta   90.00
_cell.angle_gamma   90.00
#
_symmetry.space_group_name_H-M   'P 1'
#
loop_
_entity.id
_entity.type
_entity.pdbx_description
1 polymer ?
#
loop_
_entity_poly.entity_id
_entity_poly.type
_entity_poly.pdbx_seq_one_letter_code
_entity_poly.pdbx_strand_id
1 'polypeptide(L)'
;MILKEFSTYIQSRQEEIKSGKTTAVKILCDWIRLVISKNPKGHVDKIVQTEILLAENKCGDFFITAKSESGRTLVNALYNFALSYEHFVMQKWLDDKNPHDFKK
;
A
#
# COMPACT_ATOMS: atom_id res chain seq x y z
N MET A 1 -13.43 2.60 6.05
CA MET A 1 -13.15 1.61 7.10
C MET A 1 -11.84 0.87 6.83
N ILE A 2 -11.70 0.10 5.74
CA ILE A 2 -10.41 -0.52 5.35
C ILE A 2 -9.45 0.49 4.70
N LEU A 3 -9.92 1.25 3.70
CA LEU A 3 -9.14 2.31 3.06
C LEU A 3 -8.66 3.38 4.05
N LYS A 4 -9.40 3.61 5.14
CA LYS A 4 -8.99 4.55 6.20
C LYS A 4 -7.80 4.02 7.00
N GLU A 5 -7.81 2.73 7.32
CA GLU A 5 -6.69 2.12 8.05
C GLU A 5 -5.44 2.06 7.17
N PHE A 6 -5.60 1.67 5.91
CA PHE A 6 -4.51 1.72 4.94
C PHE A 6 -4.03 3.16 4.67
N SER A 7 -4.94 4.14 4.59
CA SER A 7 -4.56 5.54 4.39
C SER A 7 -3.70 6.06 5.54
N THR A 8 -4.04 5.72 6.79
CA THR A 8 -3.22 6.08 7.95
C THR A 8 -1.84 5.44 7.88
N TYR A 9 -1.77 4.18 7.43
CA TYR A 9 -0.50 3.46 7.30
C TYR A 9 0.39 4.00 6.17
N ILE A 10 -0.16 4.33 5.01
CA ILE A 10 0.64 4.89 3.91
C ILE A 10 1.11 6.32 4.20
N GLN A 11 0.28 7.11 4.91
CA GLN A 11 0.64 8.46 5.35
C GLN A 11 1.83 8.49 6.30
N SER A 12 1.95 7.51 7.21
CA SER A 12 3.11 7.44 8.11
C SER A 12 4.42 7.11 7.39
N ARG A 13 4.36 6.65 6.15
CA ARG A 13 5.52 6.30 5.29
C ARG A 13 5.68 7.24 4.08
N GLN A 14 4.96 8.36 4.06
CA GLN A 14 4.94 9.30 2.93
C GLN A 14 6.35 9.79 2.52
N GLU A 15 7.22 10.05 3.49
CA GLU A 15 8.58 10.54 3.23
C GLU A 15 9.48 9.49 2.56
N GLU A 16 9.19 8.20 2.75
CA GLU A 16 9.87 7.12 2.02
C GLU A 16 9.50 7.13 0.52
N ILE A 17 8.27 7.54 0.20
CA ILE A 17 7.82 7.71 -1.19
C ILE A 17 8.50 8.93 -1.80
N LYS A 18 8.47 10.09 -1.11
CA LYS A 18 9.10 11.34 -1.58
C LYS A 18 10.60 11.21 -1.85
N SER A 19 11.30 10.44 -1.02
CA SER A 19 12.74 10.19 -1.17
C SER A 19 13.07 9.14 -2.24
N GLY A 20 12.06 8.52 -2.87
CA GLY A 20 12.25 7.43 -3.84
C GLY A 20 12.76 6.12 -3.23
N LYS A 21 12.73 5.99 -1.89
CA LYS A 21 13.18 4.77 -1.18
C LYS A 21 12.24 3.59 -1.43
N THR A 22 10.95 3.86 -1.60
CA THR A 22 9.92 2.85 -1.84
C THR A 22 8.79 3.41 -2.69
N THR A 23 7.92 2.54 -3.19
CA THR A 23 6.68 2.94 -3.88
C THR A 23 5.47 2.71 -2.99
N ALA A 24 4.37 3.41 -3.27
CA ALA A 24 3.10 3.21 -2.58
C ALA A 24 2.58 1.77 -2.71
N VAL A 25 2.79 1.13 -3.87
CA VAL A 25 2.41 -0.27 -4.10
C VAL A 25 3.24 -1.21 -3.23
N LYS A 26 4.54 -0.94 -3.05
CA LYS A 26 5.37 -1.72 -2.14
C LYS A 26 4.92 -1.56 -0.68
N ILE A 27 4.54 -0.34 -0.27
CA ILE A 27 3.93 -0.09 1.05
C ILE A 27 2.62 -0.86 1.23
N LEU A 28 1.78 -0.96 0.18
CA LEU A 28 0.58 -1.79 0.20
C LEU A 28 0.92 -3.26 0.45
N CYS A 29 1.90 -3.81 -0.26
CA CYS A 29 2.35 -5.20 -0.06
C CYS A 29 2.84 -5.44 1.37
N ASP A 30 3.66 -4.53 1.91
CA ASP A 30 4.15 -4.59 3.28
C ASP A 30 3.00 -4.55 4.30
N TRP A 31 2.01 -3.68 4.08
CA TRP A 31 0.84 -3.56 4.93
C TRP A 31 0.00 -4.84 4.92
N ILE A 32 -0.29 -5.40 3.75
CA ILE A 32 -1.04 -6.66 3.62
C ILE A 32 -0.29 -7.79 4.33
N ARG A 33 1.03 -7.89 4.15
CA ARG A 33 1.86 -8.89 4.82
C ARG A 33 1.77 -8.76 6.35
N LEU A 34 1.87 -7.54 6.87
CA LEU A 34 1.74 -7.24 8.29
C LEU A 34 0.35 -7.61 8.84
N VAL A 35 -0.71 -7.29 8.10
CA VAL A 35 -2.09 -7.60 8.51
C VAL A 35 -2.37 -9.10 8.49
N ILE A 36 -1.83 -9.83 7.51
CA ILE A 36 -2.01 -11.28 7.42
C ILE A 36 -1.17 -12.02 8.47
N SER A 37 0.01 -11.51 8.82
CA SER A 37 0.91 -12.18 9.79
C SER A 37 0.51 -12.00 11.24
N LYS A 38 -0.31 -10.99 11.58
CA LYS A 38 -0.70 -10.69 12.96
C LYS A 38 -2.03 -11.38 13.32
N ASN A 39 -2.23 -11.65 14.60
CA ASN A 39 -3.56 -12.07 15.09
C ASN A 39 -4.59 -10.96 14.81
N PRO A 40 -5.75 -11.28 14.22
CA PRO A 40 -6.73 -10.27 13.85
C PRO A 40 -7.33 -9.62 15.10
N LYS A 41 -7.06 -8.33 15.29
CA LYS A 41 -7.57 -7.55 16.43
C LYS A 41 -8.87 -6.82 16.07
N GLY A 42 -9.01 -6.41 14.81
CA GLY A 42 -10.15 -5.63 14.32
C GLY A 42 -10.90 -6.26 13.16
N HIS A 43 -12.03 -5.64 12.79
CA HIS A 43 -12.82 -6.06 11.62
C HIS A 43 -12.04 -5.96 10.32
N VAL A 44 -11.17 -4.96 10.16
CA VAL A 44 -10.34 -4.80 8.96
C VAL A 44 -9.39 -5.98 8.81
N ASP A 45 -8.68 -6.36 9.89
CA ASP A 45 -7.80 -7.53 9.88
C ASP A 45 -8.55 -8.79 9.47
N LYS A 46 -9.73 -9.02 10.05
CA LYS A 46 -10.58 -10.18 9.73
C LYS A 46 -10.97 -10.18 8.26
N ILE A 47 -11.41 -9.05 7.71
CA ILE A 47 -11.81 -8.95 6.31
C ILE A 47 -10.60 -9.21 5.39
N VAL A 48 -9.47 -8.55 5.65
CA VAL A 48 -8.25 -8.73 4.85
C VAL A 48 -7.79 -10.19 4.87
N GLN A 49 -7.73 -10.83 6.05
CA GLN A 49 -7.33 -12.24 6.17
C GLN A 49 -8.35 -13.20 5.54
N THR A 50 -9.64 -12.85 5.55
CA THR A 50 -10.70 -13.65 4.93
C THR A 50 -10.68 -13.56 3.41
N GLU A 51 -10.41 -12.37 2.87
CA GLU A 51 -10.59 -12.06 1.45
C GLU A 51 -9.29 -12.12 0.64
N ILE A 52 -8.14 -11.95 1.29
CA ILE A 52 -6.83 -11.87 0.65
C ILE A 52 -5.97 -13.07 1.08
N LEU A 53 -5.29 -13.67 0.11
CA LEU A 53 -4.29 -14.71 0.29
C LEU A 53 -2.92 -14.12 -0.02
N LEU A 54 -1.96 -14.38 0.87
CA LEU A 54 -0.55 -14.19 0.64
C LEU A 54 0.09 -15.58 0.49
N ALA A 55 0.67 -15.86 -0.66
CA ALA A 55 1.50 -17.04 -0.89
C ALA A 55 2.95 -16.58 -0.94
N GLU A 56 3.81 -17.14 -0.09
CA GLU A 56 5.25 -16.82 -0.05
C GLU A 56 6.05 -18.10 -0.33
N ASN A 57 7.05 -18.01 -1.19
CA ASN A 57 7.96 -19.11 -1.49
C ASN A 57 9.14 -19.14 -0.48
N LYS A 58 9.97 -20.18 -0.54
CA LYS A 58 11.14 -20.31 0.34
C LYS A 58 12.23 -19.25 0.12
N CYS A 59 12.21 -18.55 -1.02
CA CYS A 59 13.16 -17.50 -1.36
C CYS A 59 12.69 -16.12 -0.88
N GLY A 60 11.49 -16.01 -0.30
CA GLY A 60 10.89 -14.75 0.14
C GLY A 60 10.13 -13.99 -0.93
N ASP A 61 9.99 -14.55 -2.14
CA ASP A 61 9.07 -14.01 -3.14
C ASP A 61 7.66 -14.31 -2.72
N PHE A 62 6.77 -13.33 -2.91
CA PHE A 62 5.39 -13.46 -2.51
C PHE A 62 4.43 -13.06 -3.62
N PHE A 63 3.24 -13.61 -3.53
CA PHE A 63 2.12 -13.35 -4.41
C PHE A 63 0.88 -13.04 -3.57
N ILE A 64 0.23 -11.94 -3.90
CA ILE A 64 -1.01 -11.51 -3.24
C ILE A 64 -2.16 -11.75 -4.22
N THR A 65 -3.15 -12.50 -3.80
CA THR A 65 -4.37 -12.74 -4.59
C THR A 65 -5.62 -12.65 -3.74
N ALA A 66 -6.71 -12.28 -4.37
CA ALA A 66 -8.02 -12.37 -3.77
C ALA A 66 -8.52 -13.82 -3.74
N LYS A 67 -9.26 -14.17 -2.68
CA LYS A 67 -9.92 -15.48 -2.50
C LYS A 67 -11.33 -15.52 -3.08
N SER A 68 -11.94 -14.36 -3.31
CA SER A 68 -13.32 -14.23 -3.77
C SER A 68 -13.47 -13.04 -4.73
N GLU A 69 -14.69 -12.84 -5.28
CA GLU A 69 -15.02 -11.66 -6.06
C GLU A 69 -15.00 -10.36 -5.24
N SER A 70 -15.54 -10.36 -4.01
CA SER A 70 -15.44 -9.22 -3.09
C SER A 70 -13.98 -8.91 -2.75
N GLY A 71 -13.15 -9.95 -2.57
CA GLY A 71 -11.72 -9.80 -2.37
C GLY A 71 -11.02 -9.18 -3.58
N ARG A 72 -11.42 -9.51 -4.81
CA ARG A 72 -10.84 -8.90 -6.04
C ARG A 72 -11.15 -7.42 -6.09
N THR A 73 -12.39 -7.04 -5.80
CA THR A 73 -12.79 -5.63 -5.66
C THR A 73 -11.98 -4.92 -4.59
N LEU A 74 -11.76 -5.55 -3.44
CA LEU A 74 -10.95 -4.99 -2.35
C LEU A 74 -9.48 -4.77 -2.76
N VAL A 75 -8.83 -5.78 -3.34
CA VAL A 75 -7.43 -5.67 -3.80
C VAL A 75 -7.29 -4.58 -4.85
N ASN A 76 -8.20 -4.51 -5.83
CA ASN A 76 -8.20 -3.47 -6.84
C ASN A 76 -8.41 -2.06 -6.24
N ALA A 77 -9.33 -1.92 -5.28
CA ALA A 77 -9.55 -0.65 -4.60
C ALA A 77 -8.31 -0.19 -3.82
N LEU A 78 -7.65 -1.11 -3.10
CA LEU A 78 -6.41 -0.83 -2.37
C LEU A 78 -5.27 -0.45 -3.31
N TYR A 79 -5.11 -1.18 -4.42
CA TYR A 79 -4.09 -0.91 -5.44
C TYR A 79 -4.29 0.45 -6.10
N ASN A 80 -5.52 0.74 -6.56
CA ASN A 80 -5.85 2.03 -7.17
C ASN A 80 -5.67 3.19 -6.19
N PHE A 81 -6.00 2.98 -4.91
CA PHE A 81 -5.75 3.97 -3.87
C PHE A 81 -4.25 4.23 -3.68
N ALA A 82 -3.43 3.17 -3.62
CA ALA A 82 -1.98 3.31 -3.49
C ALA A 82 -1.37 4.11 -4.66
N LEU A 83 -1.75 3.79 -5.90
CA LEU A 83 -1.30 4.52 -7.09
C LEU A 83 -1.73 6.00 -7.04
N SER A 84 -3.00 6.26 -6.73
CA SER A 84 -3.52 7.62 -6.61
C SER A 84 -2.79 8.42 -5.53
N TYR A 85 -2.49 7.79 -4.40
CA TYR A 85 -1.75 8.42 -3.31
C TYR A 85 -0.31 8.74 -3.71
N GLU A 86 0.37 7.85 -4.43
CA GLU A 86 1.73 8.12 -4.94
C GLU A 86 1.74 9.33 -5.87
N HIS A 87 0.80 9.38 -6.82
CA HIS A 87 0.66 10.54 -7.72
C HIS A 87 0.43 11.83 -6.95
N PHE A 88 -0.44 11.80 -5.93
CA PHE A 88 -0.68 12.96 -5.07
C PHE A 88 0.59 13.42 -4.33
N VAL A 89 1.36 12.48 -3.78
CA VAL A 89 2.62 12.79 -3.07
C VAL A 89 3.66 13.36 -4.03
N MET A 90 3.79 12.77 -5.22
CA MET A 90 4.72 13.27 -6.25
C MET A 90 4.31 14.64 -6.78
N GLN A 91 3.01 14.88 -6.97
CA GLN A 91 2.51 16.20 -7.38
C GLN A 91 2.84 17.26 -6.33
N LYS A 92 2.56 16.98 -5.06
CA LYS A 92 2.94 17.90 -3.96
C LYS A 92 4.44 18.12 -3.89
N TRP A 93 5.23 17.06 -4.07
CA TRP A 93 6.69 17.17 -4.09
C TRP A 93 7.16 18.06 -5.24
N LEU A 94 6.53 18.00 -6.42
CA LEU A 94 6.83 18.88 -7.56
C LEU A 94 6.41 20.32 -7.30
N ASP A 95 5.24 20.55 -6.70
CA ASP A 95 4.75 21.89 -6.35
C ASP A 95 5.71 22.64 -5.41
N ASP A 96 6.45 21.89 -4.57
CA ASP A 96 7.46 22.41 -3.64
C ASP A 96 8.84 22.64 -4.29
N LYS A 97 8.98 22.48 -5.62
CA LYS A 97 10.27 22.60 -6.35
C LYS A 97 10.30 23.79 -7.29
N ASN A 98 11.46 24.45 -7.35
CA ASN A 98 11.77 25.49 -8.32
C ASN A 98 12.55 24.90 -9.50
N PRO A 99 12.49 25.52 -10.70
CA PRO A 99 13.27 25.08 -11.87
C PRO A 99 14.78 24.95 -11.62
N HIS A 100 15.31 25.74 -10.67
CA HIS A 100 16.72 25.68 -10.28
C HIS A 100 17.07 24.42 -9.48
N ASP A 101 16.11 23.79 -8.79
CA ASP A 101 16.32 22.57 -8.01
C ASP A 101 16.59 21.33 -8.91
N PHE A 102 16.29 21.45 -10.20
CA PHE A 102 16.50 20.39 -11.20
C PHE A 102 17.78 20.58 -12.03
N LYS A 103 18.49 21.70 -11.86
CA LYS A 103 19.77 21.94 -12.53
C LYS A 103 20.89 21.33 -11.69
N LYS A 104 21.31 20.13 -12.06
CA LYS A 104 22.60 19.54 -11.68
C LYS A 104 23.65 19.87 -12.73
#